data_AF-A0A8H7FJQ8-F1
#
_entry.id   AF-A0A8H7FJQ8-F1
#
_cell.length_a   1.000
_cell.length_b   1.000
_cell.length_c   1.000
_cell.angle_alpha   90.00
_cell.angle_beta   90.00
_cell.angle_gamma   90.00
#
_symmetry.space_group_name_H-M   'P 1'
#
loop_
_entity.id
_entity.type
_entity.pdbx_description
1 polymer ?
#
loop_
_entity_poly.entity_id
_entity_poly.type
_entity_poly.pdbx_seq_one_letter_code
_entity_poly.pdbx_strand_id
1 'polypeptide(L)'
;MDRDRAVMAQELVDMIIDFLFADRAALTACSLTCRAWLPAARLHLFYRVDAGLHALSLLCERLESAPHIATLVQSLSVGDSGLSDQDLSSAAAIVTQVHRLASLLPSVRSMQISGQFSHWTPDTAWTVWYALSSSMSQVTRLDVSN
;
A
#
# COMPACT_ATOMS: atom_id res chain seq x y z
N MET A 1 -37.20 27.60 -8.44
CA MET A 1 -36.07 27.77 -9.36
C MET A 1 -35.06 26.70 -9.00
N ASP A 2 -35.30 25.49 -9.51
CA ASP A 2 -34.48 24.31 -9.27
C ASP A 2 -33.19 24.48 -10.06
N ARG A 3 -32.06 24.49 -9.37
CA ARG A 3 -30.75 24.51 -10.04
C ARG A 3 -30.48 23.08 -10.50
N ASP A 4 -30.65 22.84 -11.80
CA ASP A 4 -29.98 21.76 -12.52
C ASP A 4 -28.47 21.89 -12.29
N ARG A 5 -28.00 21.39 -11.14
CA ARG A 5 -26.59 21.03 -10.99
C ARG A 5 -26.43 19.84 -11.91
N ALA A 6 -25.67 20.01 -12.99
CA ALA A 6 -25.19 18.91 -13.80
C ALA A 6 -24.42 17.94 -12.88
N VAL A 7 -25.14 16.98 -12.30
CA VAL A 7 -24.55 15.88 -11.54
C VAL A 7 -24.08 14.91 -12.60
N MET A 8 -22.78 14.96 -12.89
CA MET A 8 -22.14 13.90 -13.68
C MET A 8 -22.47 12.55 -13.03
N ALA A 9 -22.91 11.59 -13.82
CA ALA A 9 -23.19 10.25 -13.33
C ALA A 9 -21.92 9.68 -12.66
N GLN A 10 -22.08 9.11 -11.48
CA GLN A 10 -20.95 8.62 -10.67
C GLN A 10 -20.10 7.59 -11.44
N GLU A 11 -20.73 6.76 -12.29
CA GLU A 11 -20.03 5.80 -13.16
C GLU A 11 -19.03 6.47 -14.12
N LEU A 12 -19.36 7.65 -14.65
CA LEU A 12 -18.44 8.40 -15.52
C LEU A 12 -17.28 9.00 -14.72
N VAL A 13 -17.55 9.46 -13.49
CA VAL A 13 -16.50 9.95 -12.59
C VAL A 13 -15.54 8.83 -12.25
N ASP A 14 -16.06 7.67 -11.86
CA ASP A 14 -15.24 6.51 -11.49
C ASP A 14 -14.39 6.05 -12.69
N MET A 15 -14.96 6.02 -13.91
CA MET A 15 -14.21 5.69 -15.12
C MET A 15 -13.09 6.70 -15.43
N ILE A 16 -13.34 8.02 -15.28
CA ILE A 16 -12.32 9.05 -15.47
C ILE A 16 -11.17 8.87 -14.48
N ILE A 17 -11.50 8.64 -13.21
CA ILE A 17 -10.51 8.45 -12.15
C ILE A 17 -9.74 7.14 -12.36
N ASP A 18 -10.39 6.08 -12.84
CA ASP A 18 -9.75 4.82 -13.20
C ASP A 18 -8.66 5.01 -14.25
N PHE A 19 -8.82 5.93 -15.21
CA PHE A 19 -7.74 6.26 -16.17
C PHE A 19 -6.56 7.02 -15.54
N LEU A 20 -6.75 7.64 -14.38
CA LEU A 20 -5.73 8.39 -13.64
C LEU A 20 -4.99 7.55 -12.59
N PHE A 21 -5.23 6.24 -12.53
CA PHE A 21 -4.69 5.34 -11.50
C PHE A 21 -3.17 5.44 -11.25
N ALA A 22 -2.39 5.80 -12.28
CA ALA A 22 -0.93 5.93 -12.19
C ALA A 22 -0.45 7.35 -11.83
N ASP A 23 -1.29 8.38 -11.96
CA ASP A 23 -0.91 9.78 -11.74
C ASP A 23 -1.42 10.29 -10.39
N ARG A 24 -0.56 10.16 -9.36
CA ARG A 24 -0.87 10.64 -8.00
C ARG A 24 -1.13 12.15 -7.94
N ALA A 25 -0.49 12.95 -8.79
CA ALA A 25 -0.68 14.40 -8.79
C ALA A 25 -2.08 14.74 -9.33
N ALA A 26 -2.47 14.11 -10.44
CA ALA A 26 -3.81 14.25 -11.00
C ALA A 26 -4.89 13.73 -10.04
N LEU A 27 -4.69 12.56 -9.41
CA LEU A 27 -5.61 12.01 -8.41
C LEU A 27 -5.77 12.95 -7.19
N THR A 28 -4.68 13.56 -6.75
CA THR A 28 -4.72 14.54 -5.64
C THR A 28 -5.53 15.77 -6.05
N ALA A 29 -5.29 16.32 -7.24
CA ALA A 29 -6.09 17.43 -7.76
C ALA A 29 -7.58 17.06 -7.88
N CYS A 30 -7.88 15.85 -8.38
CA CYS A 30 -9.23 15.31 -8.48
C CYS A 30 -9.92 15.13 -7.11
N SER A 31 -9.17 14.80 -6.06
CA SER A 31 -9.72 14.70 -4.70
C SER A 31 -10.16 16.07 -4.14
N LEU A 32 -9.63 17.17 -4.69
CA LEU A 32 -9.90 18.54 -4.25
C LEU A 32 -10.95 19.27 -5.09
N THR A 33 -11.35 18.74 -6.26
CA THR A 33 -12.32 19.41 -7.15
C THR A 33 -13.73 19.37 -6.60
N CYS A 34 -14.25 18.21 -6.23
CA CYS A 34 -15.57 18.09 -5.63
C CYS A 34 -15.76 16.81 -4.80
N ARG A 35 -16.80 16.81 -3.95
CA ARG A 35 -17.11 15.67 -3.06
C ARG A 35 -17.48 14.38 -3.79
N ALA A 36 -17.96 14.45 -5.03
CA ALA A 36 -18.31 13.27 -5.84
C ALA A 36 -17.07 12.54 -6.38
N TRP A 37 -15.95 13.27 -6.58
CA TRP A 37 -14.68 12.70 -7.09
C TRP A 37 -13.82 12.17 -5.95
N LEU A 38 -14.07 12.64 -4.72
CA LEU A 38 -13.31 12.29 -3.52
C LEU A 38 -13.26 10.77 -3.24
N PRO A 39 -14.35 9.98 -3.31
CA PRO A 39 -14.29 8.55 -3.00
C PRO A 39 -13.42 7.77 -3.97
N ALA A 40 -13.60 7.96 -5.27
CA ALA A 40 -12.82 7.32 -6.32
C ALA A 40 -11.35 7.74 -6.26
N ALA A 41 -11.07 9.05 -6.14
CA ALA A 41 -9.71 9.55 -6.05
C ALA A 41 -8.98 9.03 -4.81
N ARG A 42 -9.64 9.00 -3.64
CA ARG A 42 -9.06 8.43 -2.42
C ARG A 42 -8.81 6.93 -2.55
N LEU A 43 -9.73 6.19 -3.19
CA LEU A 43 -9.53 4.77 -3.44
C LEU A 43 -8.22 4.57 -4.20
N HIS A 44 -8.02 5.23 -5.34
CA HIS A 44 -6.77 5.09 -6.12
C HIS A 44 -5.53 5.63 -5.40
N LEU A 45 -5.65 6.73 -4.64
CA LEU A 45 -4.52 7.31 -3.89
C LEU A 45 -3.99 6.38 -2.78
N PHE A 46 -4.90 5.68 -2.09
CA PHE A 46 -4.58 4.80 -0.96
C PHE A 46 -4.59 3.32 -1.34
N TYR A 47 -5.02 2.96 -2.55
CA TYR A 47 -5.04 1.57 -3.05
C TYR A 47 -3.65 0.96 -3.01
N ARG A 48 -2.64 1.72 -3.46
CA ARG A 48 -1.23 1.34 -3.41
C ARG A 48 -0.46 2.23 -2.46
N VAL A 49 0.14 1.64 -1.43
CA VAL A 49 1.03 2.36 -0.51
C VAL A 49 2.45 1.83 -0.69
N ASP A 50 3.35 2.75 -1.00
CA ASP A 50 4.78 2.47 -1.11
C ASP A 50 5.46 3.02 0.13
N ALA A 51 6.07 2.13 0.92
CA ALA A 51 6.68 2.50 2.18
C ALA A 51 8.07 1.88 2.31
N GLY A 52 9.03 2.70 2.76
CA GLY A 52 10.34 2.22 3.16
C GLY A 52 10.31 1.51 4.51
N LEU A 53 11.30 0.65 4.76
CA LEU A 53 11.39 -0.13 6.00
C LEU A 53 11.33 0.75 7.26
N HIS A 54 12.07 1.87 7.23
CA HIS A 54 12.11 2.84 8.31
C HIS A 54 10.76 3.56 8.52
N ALA A 55 9.94 3.65 7.49
CA ALA A 55 8.62 4.29 7.55
C ALA A 55 7.51 3.30 7.92
N LEU A 56 7.76 1.98 7.94
CA LEU A 56 6.73 0.98 8.29
C LEU A 56 6.22 1.16 9.72
N SER A 57 7.08 1.50 10.68
CA SER A 57 6.68 1.74 12.07
C SER A 57 5.72 2.93 12.17
N LEU A 58 6.06 4.05 11.52
CA LEU A 58 5.19 5.23 11.43
C LEU A 58 3.89 4.92 10.68
N LEU A 59 3.96 4.08 9.66
CA LEU A 59 2.79 3.65 8.90
C LEU A 59 1.86 2.80 9.79
N CYS A 60 2.39 1.84 10.56
CA CYS A 60 1.62 1.08 11.55
C CYS A 60 0.89 2.00 12.53
N GLU A 61 1.61 2.95 13.14
CA GLU A 61 1.04 3.90 14.10
C GLU A 61 -0.07 4.75 13.45
N ARG A 62 0.15 5.21 12.21
CA ARG A 62 -0.86 5.96 11.46
C ARG A 62 -2.07 5.11 11.11
N LEU A 63 -1.90 3.86 10.71
CA LEU A 63 -3.00 2.95 10.41
C LEU A 63 -3.79 2.58 11.68
N GLU A 64 -3.11 2.43 12.82
CA GLU A 64 -3.75 2.23 14.13
C GLU A 64 -4.63 3.45 14.50
N SER A 65 -4.15 4.67 14.23
CA SER A 65 -4.94 5.89 14.47
C SER A 65 -6.09 6.10 13.47
N ALA A 66 -6.00 5.50 12.28
CA ALA A 66 -6.92 5.73 11.16
C ALA A 66 -7.29 4.42 10.42
N PRO A 67 -8.09 3.53 11.04
CA PRO A 67 -8.40 2.20 10.50
C PRO A 67 -9.17 2.23 9.17
N HIS A 68 -9.91 3.31 8.91
CA HIS A 68 -10.63 3.52 7.65
C HIS A 68 -9.71 3.73 6.43
N ILE A 69 -8.45 4.12 6.67
CA ILE A 69 -7.43 4.18 5.61
C ILE A 69 -6.88 2.78 5.34
N ALA A 70 -6.70 1.97 6.39
CA ALA A 70 -6.23 0.59 6.26
C ALA A 70 -7.13 -0.27 5.37
N THR A 71 -8.46 -0.05 5.40
CA THR A 71 -9.39 -0.77 4.52
C THR A 71 -9.30 -0.37 3.04
N LEU A 72 -8.70 0.78 2.73
CA LEU A 72 -8.49 1.24 1.36
C LEU A 72 -7.19 0.69 0.75
N VAL A 73 -6.23 0.28 1.58
CA VAL A 73 -4.94 -0.26 1.14
C VAL A 73 -5.12 -1.71 0.69
N GLN A 74 -4.96 -1.97 -0.60
CA GLN A 74 -5.05 -3.31 -1.19
C GLN A 74 -3.71 -3.82 -1.73
N SER A 75 -2.82 -2.89 -2.07
CA SER A 75 -1.48 -3.13 -2.57
C SER A 75 -0.47 -2.45 -1.64
N LEU A 76 0.33 -3.22 -0.91
CA LEU A 76 1.45 -2.67 -0.14
C LEU A 76 2.75 -3.00 -0.86
N SER A 77 3.54 -1.98 -1.17
CA SER A 77 4.90 -2.11 -1.68
C SER A 77 5.87 -1.71 -0.57
N VAL A 78 6.70 -2.65 -0.16
CA VAL A 78 7.76 -2.42 0.82
C VAL A 78 9.06 -2.31 0.04
N GLY A 79 9.49 -1.07 -0.18
CA GLY A 79 10.61 -0.74 -1.05
C GLY A 79 11.78 -0.18 -0.26
N ASP A 80 12.98 -0.69 -0.47
CA ASP A 80 14.16 -0.05 0.09
C ASP A 80 14.85 0.91 -0.90
N SER A 81 15.29 2.06 -0.39
CA SER A 81 15.98 3.12 -1.15
C SER A 81 17.46 3.29 -0.76
N GLY A 82 18.09 2.32 -0.09
CA GLY A 82 19.55 2.30 0.02
C GLY A 82 20.13 1.69 1.28
N LEU A 83 19.73 0.47 1.66
CA LEU A 83 20.33 -0.22 2.80
C LEU A 83 21.69 -0.79 2.42
N SER A 84 22.67 -0.37 3.21
CA SER A 84 23.98 -1.00 3.33
C SER A 84 23.89 -2.36 4.05
N ASP A 85 24.88 -3.22 3.78
CA ASP A 85 25.04 -4.64 4.14
C ASP A 85 24.91 -5.05 5.65
N GLN A 86 24.58 -4.14 6.58
CA GLN A 86 24.62 -4.41 8.03
C GLN A 86 23.31 -4.91 8.66
N ASP A 87 22.30 -5.23 7.85
CA ASP A 87 20.90 -5.12 8.27
C ASP A 87 20.16 -6.47 8.44
N LEU A 88 20.85 -7.49 8.97
CA LEU A 88 20.18 -8.73 9.41
C LEU A 88 19.15 -8.46 10.53
N SER A 89 19.39 -7.44 11.37
CA SER A 89 18.39 -6.96 12.34
C SER A 89 17.17 -6.34 11.66
N SER A 90 17.36 -5.75 10.48
CA SER A 90 16.29 -5.14 9.71
C SER A 90 15.40 -6.20 9.09
N ALA A 91 15.91 -7.37 8.69
CA ALA A 91 15.07 -8.48 8.21
C ALA A 91 14.09 -9.02 9.27
N ALA A 92 14.55 -9.22 10.52
CA ALA A 92 13.68 -9.61 11.63
C ALA A 92 12.69 -8.49 12.00
N ALA A 93 13.13 -7.22 11.91
CA ALA A 93 12.25 -6.07 12.10
C ALA A 93 11.18 -5.97 11.00
N ILE A 94 11.53 -6.26 9.74
CA ILE A 94 10.60 -6.33 8.60
C ILE A 94 9.53 -7.36 8.90
N VAL A 95 9.91 -8.58 9.25
CA VAL A 95 8.96 -9.65 9.55
C VAL A 95 8.01 -9.22 10.66
N THR A 96 8.54 -8.64 11.73
CA THR A 96 7.73 -8.19 12.88
C THR A 96 6.77 -7.05 12.49
N GLN A 97 7.24 -6.05 11.74
CA GLN A 97 6.40 -4.93 11.31
C GLN A 97 5.38 -5.36 10.27
N VAL A 98 5.74 -6.24 9.34
CA VAL A 98 4.80 -6.80 8.36
C VAL A 98 3.76 -7.66 9.06
N HIS A 99 4.12 -8.43 10.08
CA HIS A 99 3.15 -9.18 10.89
C HIS A 99 2.13 -8.25 11.56
N ARG A 100 2.59 -7.11 12.12
CA ARG A 100 1.69 -6.08 12.66
C ARG A 100 0.81 -5.47 11.57
N LEU A 101 1.38 -5.13 10.42
CA LEU A 101 0.62 -4.59 9.29
C LEU A 101 -0.43 -5.59 8.79
N ALA A 102 -0.09 -6.87 8.68
CA ALA A 102 -1.01 -7.93 8.29
C ALA A 102 -2.20 -8.02 9.25
N SER A 103 -1.98 -7.84 10.55
CA SER A 103 -3.07 -7.81 11.54
C SER A 103 -3.97 -6.57 11.42
N LEU A 104 -3.44 -5.45 10.90
CA LEU A 104 -4.13 -4.17 10.76
C LEU A 104 -4.79 -3.98 9.39
N LEU A 105 -4.42 -4.79 8.39
CA LEU A 105 -4.82 -4.65 6.99
C LEU A 105 -5.64 -5.88 6.54
N PRO A 106 -6.93 -5.96 6.89
CA PRO A 106 -7.80 -7.09 6.54
C PRO A 106 -8.18 -7.16 5.05
N SER A 107 -7.62 -6.30 4.19
CA SER A 107 -8.01 -6.20 2.77
C SER A 107 -6.82 -6.15 1.80
N VAL A 108 -5.59 -6.38 2.28
CA VAL A 108 -4.42 -6.44 1.40
C VAL A 108 -4.44 -7.73 0.59
N ARG A 109 -4.60 -7.58 -0.73
CA ARG A 109 -4.56 -8.70 -1.69
C ARG A 109 -3.18 -8.89 -2.31
N SER A 110 -2.44 -7.79 -2.45
CA SER A 110 -1.14 -7.77 -3.12
C SER A 110 -0.10 -7.18 -2.19
N MET A 111 0.99 -7.91 -1.99
CA MET A 111 2.16 -7.39 -1.30
C MET A 111 3.36 -7.51 -2.23
N GLN A 112 4.04 -6.41 -2.48
CA GLN A 112 5.29 -6.39 -3.23
C GLN A 112 6.40 -6.00 -2.26
N ILE A 113 7.55 -6.66 -2.36
CA ILE A 113 8.76 -6.25 -1.66
C ILE A 113 9.79 -5.96 -2.74
N SER A 114 10.21 -4.70 -2.83
CA SER A 114 11.21 -4.24 -3.79
C SER A 114 12.49 -3.85 -3.06
N GLY A 115 13.63 -4.27 -3.58
CA GLY A 115 14.92 -3.98 -2.96
C GLY A 115 16.07 -4.69 -3.66
N GLN A 116 17.27 -4.18 -3.48
CA GLN A 116 18.48 -4.87 -3.92
C GLN A 116 18.76 -6.04 -2.96
N PHE A 117 18.07 -7.16 -3.16
CA PHE A 117 18.24 -8.37 -2.36
C PHE A 117 19.50 -9.16 -2.71
N SER A 118 20.40 -8.59 -3.51
CA SER A 118 21.65 -9.20 -3.96
C SER A 118 22.56 -9.66 -2.81
N HIS A 119 22.40 -9.09 -1.62
CA HIS A 119 23.14 -9.45 -0.41
C HIS A 119 22.36 -10.35 0.56
N TRP A 120 21.09 -10.67 0.30
CA TRP A 120 20.34 -11.60 1.15
C TRP A 120 20.89 -13.01 0.98
N THR A 121 21.27 -13.65 2.07
CA THR A 121 21.59 -15.07 2.03
C THR A 121 20.32 -15.87 1.74
N PRO A 122 20.41 -17.04 1.09
CA PRO A 122 19.24 -17.89 0.83
C PRO A 122 18.41 -18.17 2.09
N ASP A 123 19.07 -18.31 3.25
CA ASP A 123 18.42 -18.56 4.54
C ASP A 123 17.58 -17.38 5.04
N THR A 124 18.03 -16.13 4.85
CA THR A 124 17.24 -14.94 5.23
C THR A 124 16.05 -14.74 4.32
N ALA A 125 16.22 -14.97 3.01
CA ALA A 125 15.11 -14.91 2.06
C ALA A 125 14.03 -15.95 2.40
N TRP A 126 14.44 -17.18 2.73
CA TRP A 126 13.51 -18.27 3.02
C TRP A 126 12.78 -18.10 4.37
N THR A 127 13.45 -17.56 5.39
CA THR A 127 12.82 -17.26 6.69
C THR A 127 11.82 -16.11 6.58
N VAL A 128 12.15 -15.05 5.85
CA VAL A 128 11.22 -13.97 5.54
C VAL A 128 10.03 -14.52 4.74
N TRP A 129 10.28 -15.33 3.73
CA TRP A 129 9.22 -15.95 2.92
C TRP A 129 8.27 -16.80 3.77
N TYR A 130 8.78 -17.69 4.63
CA TYR A 130 7.95 -18.51 5.50
C TYR A 130 7.20 -17.70 6.57
N ALA A 131 7.83 -16.68 7.13
CA ALA A 131 7.18 -15.83 8.11
C ALA A 131 6.04 -15.01 7.48
N LEU A 132 6.25 -14.52 6.25
CA LEU A 132 5.21 -13.85 5.47
C LEU A 132 4.08 -14.81 5.09
N SER A 133 4.41 -16.00 4.58
CA SER A 133 3.42 -16.99 4.16
C SER A 133 2.56 -17.49 5.32
N SER A 134 3.14 -17.61 6.52
CA SER A 134 2.41 -18.02 7.72
C SER A 134 1.57 -16.89 8.32
N SER A 135 2.04 -15.64 8.22
CA SER A 135 1.34 -14.48 8.76
C SER A 135 0.19 -13.98 7.88
N MET A 136 0.26 -14.16 6.56
CA MET A 136 -0.66 -13.52 5.64
C MET A 136 -1.47 -14.55 4.86
N SER A 137 -2.49 -15.13 5.51
CA SER A 137 -3.42 -16.08 4.85
C SER A 137 -4.25 -15.47 3.71
N GLN A 138 -4.24 -14.14 3.55
CA GLN A 138 -5.04 -13.41 2.57
C GLN A 138 -4.23 -12.82 1.40
N VAL A 139 -2.89 -12.79 1.47
CA VAL A 139 -2.07 -12.25 0.38
C VAL A 139 -2.06 -13.24 -0.79
N THR A 140 -2.72 -12.86 -1.88
CA THR A 140 -2.88 -13.70 -3.06
C THR A 140 -1.71 -13.57 -4.03
N ARG A 141 -0.94 -12.48 -3.91
CA ARG A 141 0.25 -12.23 -4.73
C ARG A 141 1.36 -11.63 -3.87
N LEU A 142 2.47 -12.35 -3.81
CA LEU A 142 3.75 -11.88 -3.29
C LEU A 142 4.72 -11.77 -4.46
N ASP A 143 5.21 -10.57 -4.71
CA ASP A 143 6.18 -10.28 -5.76
C ASP A 143 7.46 -9.75 -5.12
N VAL A 144 8.59 -10.34 -5.47
CA VAL A 144 9.92 -9.91 -5.01
C VAL A 144 10.67 -9.44 -6.24
N SER A 145 10.73 -8.13 -6.42
CA SER A 145 11.38 -7.50 -7.57
C SER A 145 12.78 -7.01 -7.15
N ASN A 146 13.79 -7.38 -7.93
CA ASN A 146 15.19 -6.96 -7.79
C ASN A 146 15.47 -5.70 -8.62
#